data_AF-A0A0W1AC42-F1
#
_entry.id   AF-A0A0W1AC42-F1
#
_cell.length_a   1.000
_cell.length_b   1.000
_cell.length_c   1.000
_cell.angle_alpha   90.00
_cell.angle_beta   90.00
_cell.angle_gamma   90.00
#
_symmetry.space_group_name_H-M   'P 1'
#
loop_
_entity.id
_entity.type
_entity.pdbx_description
1 polymer ?
#
loop_
_entity_poly.entity_id
_entity_poly.type
_entity_poly.pdbx_seq_one_letter_code
_entity_poly.pdbx_strand_id
1 'polypeptide(L)'
;MSSHSTTPEYDKRMDTLFMRLAAIYGYLWVSTYSNTNFLEVSKREWSEGLKEFDNQVLKLALEQMKKKLAVPPCLPIFYEYCTNIQKGNQARQEALKQKTEPHVPTDPKIVQLHINQMKNYLFKEIKEKTSC
;
A
#
# COMPACT_ATOMS: atom_id res chain seq x y z
N MET A 1 -37.24 -9.92 -31.64
CA MET A 1 -36.77 -9.24 -30.43
C MET A 1 -36.08 -10.28 -29.55
N SER A 2 -34.74 -10.32 -29.56
CA SER A 2 -33.96 -11.15 -28.65
C SER A 2 -33.11 -10.23 -27.79
N SER A 3 -33.58 -9.98 -26.58
CA SER A 3 -32.84 -9.28 -25.55
C SER A 3 -31.80 -10.24 -24.99
N HIS A 4 -30.65 -10.40 -25.67
CA HIS A 4 -29.48 -10.99 -25.04
C HIS A 4 -29.03 -10.02 -23.95
N SER A 5 -29.37 -10.33 -22.70
CA SER A 5 -28.71 -9.76 -21.54
C SER A 5 -27.28 -10.32 -21.51
N THR A 6 -26.38 -9.69 -22.26
CA THR A 6 -24.96 -9.99 -22.24
C THR A 6 -24.48 -9.74 -20.82
N THR A 7 -24.13 -10.81 -20.10
CA THR A 7 -23.45 -10.69 -18.82
C THR A 7 -22.21 -9.80 -19.00
N PRO A 8 -21.97 -8.82 -18.12
CA PRO A 8 -20.82 -7.93 -18.27
C PRO A 8 -19.54 -8.77 -18.28
N GLU A 9 -18.79 -8.67 -19.38
CA GLU A 9 -17.52 -9.35 -19.64
C GLU A 9 -16.37 -8.66 -18.89
N TYR A 10 -16.60 -8.30 -17.62
CA TYR A 10 -15.62 -7.66 -16.75
C TYR A 10 -15.93 -7.97 -15.29
N ASP A 11 -14.90 -7.84 -14.46
CA ASP A 11 -15.00 -8.05 -13.02
C ASP A 11 -15.92 -7.00 -12.38
N LYS A 12 -16.96 -7.45 -11.66
CA LYS A 12 -17.92 -6.58 -10.94
C LYS A 12 -17.26 -5.64 -9.94
N ARG A 13 -16.02 -5.91 -9.52
CA ARG A 13 -15.21 -4.96 -8.74
C ARG A 13 -15.03 -3.62 -9.46
N MET A 14 -15.02 -3.61 -10.79
CA MET A 14 -14.91 -2.38 -11.59
C MET A 14 -16.12 -1.48 -11.44
N ASP A 15 -17.33 -2.02 -11.24
CA ASP A 15 -18.51 -1.20 -10.95
C ASP A 15 -18.32 -0.42 -9.67
N THR A 16 -17.87 -1.10 -8.62
CA THR A 16 -17.59 -0.48 -7.32
C THR A 16 -16.46 0.54 -7.43
N LEU A 17 -15.39 0.20 -8.15
CA LEU A 17 -14.25 1.10 -8.36
C LEU A 17 -14.66 2.39 -9.07
N PHE A 18 -15.40 2.28 -10.19
CA PHE A 18 -15.88 3.42 -10.95
C PHE A 18 -16.87 4.27 -10.16
N MET A 19 -17.77 3.67 -9.38
CA MET A 19 -18.67 4.42 -8.50
C MET A 19 -17.90 5.19 -7.42
N ARG A 20 -16.86 4.58 -6.82
CA ARG A 20 -16.03 5.28 -5.83
C ARG A 20 -15.25 6.42 -6.46
N LEU A 21 -14.72 6.25 -7.67
CA LEU A 21 -14.03 7.31 -8.40
C LEU A 21 -14.99 8.45 -8.79
N ALA A 22 -16.23 8.13 -9.19
CA ALA A 22 -17.28 9.11 -9.39
C ALA A 22 -17.57 9.92 -8.12
N ALA A 23 -17.64 9.27 -6.96
CA ALA A 23 -17.86 9.95 -5.68
C ALA A 23 -16.67 10.83 -5.26
N ILE A 24 -15.44 10.45 -5.60
CA ILE A 24 -14.22 11.19 -5.25
C ILE A 24 -14.02 12.41 -6.16
N TYR A 25 -14.19 12.24 -7.48
CA TYR A 25 -13.85 13.26 -8.48
C TYR A 25 -15.06 13.97 -9.07
N GLY A 26 -16.27 13.56 -8.69
CA GLY A 26 -17.52 14.16 -9.09
C GLY A 26 -17.65 14.30 -10.60
N TYR A 27 -17.97 15.52 -11.04
CA TYR A 27 -18.22 15.83 -12.44
C TYR A 27 -17.08 15.42 -13.37
N LEU A 28 -15.81 15.57 -12.98
CA LEU A 28 -14.66 15.26 -13.84
C LEU A 28 -14.64 13.78 -14.27
N TRP A 29 -15.04 12.88 -13.38
CA TRP A 29 -15.16 11.46 -13.70
C TRP A 29 -16.43 11.17 -14.49
N VAL A 30 -17.57 11.68 -14.00
CA VAL A 30 -18.89 11.44 -14.61
C VAL A 30 -18.94 11.94 -16.05
N SER A 31 -18.36 13.11 -16.34
CA SER A 31 -18.33 13.67 -17.71
C SER A 31 -17.50 12.81 -18.66
N THR A 32 -16.37 12.27 -18.18
CA THR A 32 -15.46 11.41 -18.95
C THR A 32 -16.14 10.11 -19.38
N TYR A 33 -17.01 9.56 -18.54
CA TYR A 33 -17.71 8.30 -18.78
C TYR A 33 -19.22 8.47 -19.03
N SER A 34 -19.62 9.61 -19.58
CA SER A 34 -21.01 9.89 -19.93
C SER A 34 -21.55 8.99 -21.05
N ASN A 35 -20.68 8.49 -21.93
CA ASN A 35 -21.02 7.53 -22.98
C ASN A 35 -20.99 6.09 -22.43
N THR A 36 -22.12 5.39 -22.52
CA THR A 36 -22.29 4.02 -21.99
C THR A 36 -21.36 3.01 -22.65
N ASN A 37 -21.18 3.08 -23.97
CA ASN A 37 -20.30 2.16 -24.69
C ASN A 37 -18.83 2.37 -24.29
N PHE A 38 -18.41 3.63 -24.15
CA PHE A 38 -17.07 3.96 -23.69
C PHE A 38 -16.84 3.51 -22.24
N LEU A 39 -17.85 3.65 -21.37
CA LEU A 39 -17.81 3.16 -19.99
C LEU A 39 -17.65 1.64 -19.94
N GLU A 40 -18.40 0.88 -20.74
CA GLU A 40 -18.30 -0.59 -20.79
C GLU A 40 -16.92 -1.06 -21.25
N VAL A 41 -16.40 -0.47 -22.34
CA VAL A 41 -15.04 -0.76 -22.83
C VAL A 41 -14.01 -0.40 -21.77
N SER A 42 -14.14 0.76 -21.12
CA SER A 42 -13.22 1.20 -20.08
C SER A 42 -13.21 0.26 -18.88
N LYS A 43 -14.37 -0.22 -18.43
CA LYS A 43 -14.46 -1.20 -17.34
C LYS A 43 -13.80 -2.53 -17.71
N ARG A 44 -13.90 -2.95 -18.98
CA ARG A 44 -13.21 -4.15 -19.47
C ARG A 44 -11.69 -3.99 -19.44
N GLU A 45 -11.18 -2.87 -19.96
CA GLU A 45 -9.74 -2.57 -19.92
C GLU A 45 -9.20 -2.48 -18.50
N TRP A 46 -9.94 -1.82 -17.60
CA TRP A 46 -9.57 -1.75 -16.18
C TRP A 46 -9.65 -3.11 -15.49
N SER A 47 -10.64 -3.94 -15.83
CA SER A 47 -10.77 -5.29 -15.30
C SER A 47 -9.57 -6.15 -15.67
N GLU A 48 -9.18 -6.13 -16.95
CA GLU A 48 -8.05 -6.92 -17.44
C GLU A 48 -6.72 -6.40 -16.87
N GLY A 49 -6.51 -5.08 -16.89
CA GLY A 49 -5.29 -4.46 -16.40
C GLY A 49 -5.09 -4.57 -14.88
N LEU A 50 -6.16 -4.76 -14.10
CA LEU A 50 -6.10 -4.83 -12.65
C LEU A 50 -6.35 -6.23 -12.08
N LYS A 51 -6.44 -7.26 -12.95
CA LYS A 51 -6.79 -8.63 -12.55
C LYS A 51 -5.87 -9.23 -11.50
N GLU A 52 -4.60 -8.83 -11.49
CA GLU A 52 -3.57 -9.34 -10.57
C GLU A 52 -3.64 -8.75 -9.15
N PHE A 53 -4.41 -7.67 -8.96
CA PHE A 53 -4.53 -7.01 -7.67
C PHE A 53 -5.77 -7.48 -6.91
N ASP A 54 -5.58 -7.75 -5.62
CA ASP A 54 -6.67 -8.06 -4.71
C ASP A 54 -7.50 -6.81 -4.33
N ASN A 55 -8.65 -7.03 -3.70
CA ASN A 55 -9.53 -5.96 -3.22
C ASN A 55 -8.86 -4.99 -2.25
N GLN A 56 -7.92 -5.47 -1.44
CA GLN A 56 -7.25 -4.67 -0.43
C GLN A 56 -6.28 -3.68 -1.09
N VAL A 57 -5.53 -4.12 -2.10
CA VAL A 57 -4.64 -3.26 -2.91
C VAL A 57 -5.45 -2.18 -3.60
N LEU A 58 -6.55 -2.53 -4.30
CA LEU A 58 -7.41 -1.56 -4.98
C LEU A 58 -8.00 -0.53 -4.00
N LYS A 59 -8.44 -0.98 -2.82
CA LYS A 59 -8.95 -0.09 -1.77
C LYS A 59 -7.88 0.86 -1.26
N LEU A 60 -6.67 0.37 -1.00
CA LEU A 60 -5.56 1.20 -0.52
C LEU A 60 -5.11 2.19 -1.59
N ALA A 61 -5.10 1.80 -2.86
CA ALA A 61 -4.78 2.70 -3.98
C ALA A 61 -5.75 3.88 -4.01
N LEU A 62 -7.06 3.62 -3.95
CA LEU A 62 -8.12 4.64 -3.84
C LEU A 62 -7.90 5.60 -2.65
N GLU A 63 -7.54 5.07 -1.49
CA GLU A 63 -7.30 5.88 -0.29
C GLU A 63 -6.05 6.77 -0.40
N GLN A 64 -5.02 6.33 -1.12
CA GLN A 64 -3.83 7.14 -1.35
C GLN A 64 -4.08 8.22 -2.39
N MET A 65 -4.67 7.87 -3.52
CA MET A 65 -4.87 8.80 -4.63
C MET A 65 -5.85 9.92 -4.27
N LYS A 66 -6.93 9.65 -3.52
CA LYS A 66 -7.91 10.68 -3.15
C LYS A 66 -7.32 11.79 -2.27
N LYS A 67 -6.19 11.51 -1.62
CA LYS A 67 -5.45 12.47 -0.80
C LYS A 67 -4.38 13.25 -1.58
N LYS A 68 -3.96 12.74 -2.74
CA LYS A 68 -2.79 13.22 -3.49
C LYS A 68 -3.14 13.83 -4.84
N LEU A 69 -4.15 13.30 -5.52
CA LEU A 69 -4.51 13.68 -6.87
C LEU A 69 -5.76 14.56 -6.85
N ALA A 70 -5.64 15.78 -7.36
CA ALA A 70 -6.77 16.69 -7.55
C ALA A 70 -7.66 16.28 -8.74
N VAL A 71 -7.13 15.50 -9.67
CA VAL A 71 -7.81 15.04 -10.89
C VAL A 71 -7.94 13.52 -10.91
N PRO A 72 -8.96 12.98 -11.60
CA PRO A 72 -9.12 11.53 -11.73
C PRO A 72 -7.92 10.90 -12.46
N PRO A 73 -7.50 9.69 -12.05
CA PRO A 73 -6.41 9.00 -12.71
C PRO A 73 -6.90 8.33 -14.00
N CYS A 74 -5.99 8.16 -14.96
CA CYS A 74 -6.14 7.14 -15.99
C CYS A 74 -5.65 5.78 -15.48
N LEU A 75 -5.95 4.70 -16.23
CA LEU A 75 -5.61 3.33 -15.85
C LEU A 75 -4.12 3.14 -15.51
N PRO A 76 -3.14 3.60 -16.32
CA PRO A 76 -1.72 3.43 -16.00
C PRO A 76 -1.31 4.05 -14.66
N ILE A 77 -1.82 5.25 -14.35
CA ILE A 77 -1.53 5.91 -13.08
C ILE A 77 -2.13 5.11 -11.93
N PHE A 78 -3.37 4.64 -12.05
CA PHE A 78 -3.99 3.81 -11.02
C PHE A 78 -3.26 2.47 -10.81
N TYR A 79 -2.79 1.86 -11.91
CA TYR A 79 -1.97 0.65 -11.91
C TYR A 79 -0.68 0.86 -11.11
N GLU A 80 0.05 1.95 -11.33
CA GLU A 80 1.28 2.26 -10.59
C GLU A 80 1.05 2.33 -9.07
N TYR A 81 -0.05 2.94 -8.63
CA TYR A 81 -0.41 2.93 -7.20
C TYR A 81 -0.62 1.52 -6.68
N CYS A 82 -1.32 0.67 -7.43
CA CYS A 82 -1.56 -0.73 -7.06
C CYS A 82 -0.25 -1.51 -6.97
N THR A 83 0.63 -1.40 -7.97
CA THR A 83 1.96 -2.03 -7.98
C THR A 83 2.80 -1.60 -6.79
N ASN A 84 2.85 -0.30 -6.48
CA ASN A 84 3.65 0.21 -5.36
C ASN A 84 3.14 -0.33 -4.01
N ILE A 85 1.82 -0.41 -3.83
CA ILE A 85 1.21 -0.99 -2.63
C ILE A 85 1.52 -2.49 -2.53
N GLN A 86 1.37 -3.24 -3.63
CA GLN A 86 1.61 -4.67 -3.65
C GLN A 86 3.07 -4.99 -3.33
N LYS A 87 4.03 -4.28 -3.95
CA LYS A 87 5.47 -4.40 -3.66
C LYS A 87 5.77 -4.10 -2.19
N GLY A 88 5.18 -3.04 -1.64
CA GLY A 88 5.34 -2.70 -0.22
C GLY A 88 4.80 -3.79 0.72
N ASN A 89 3.67 -4.40 0.37
CA ASN A 89 3.10 -5.50 1.14
C ASN A 89 3.99 -6.75 1.07
N GLN A 90 4.52 -7.10 -0.11
CA GLN A 90 5.44 -8.22 -0.31
C GLN A 90 6.74 -8.03 0.49
N ALA A 91 7.39 -6.87 0.36
CA ALA A 91 8.61 -6.56 1.10
C ALA A 91 8.41 -6.67 2.62
N ARG A 92 7.26 -6.22 3.14
CA ARG A 92 6.92 -6.37 4.56
C ARG A 92 6.74 -7.84 4.97
N GLN A 93 6.09 -8.65 4.13
CA GLN A 93 5.93 -10.08 4.39
C GLN A 93 7.28 -10.82 4.36
N GLU A 94 8.16 -10.48 3.42
CA GLU A 94 9.50 -11.04 3.32
C GLU A 94 10.36 -10.69 4.55
N ALA A 95 10.34 -9.42 4.99
CA ALA A 95 11.05 -9.00 6.18
C ALA A 95 10.58 -9.72 7.46
N LEU A 96 9.28 -10.06 7.54
CA LEU A 96 8.74 -10.86 8.65
C LEU A 96 9.21 -12.32 8.59
N LYS A 97 9.29 -12.91 7.38
CA LYS A 97 9.81 -14.28 7.18
C LYS A 97 11.31 -14.41 7.46
N GLN A 98 12.11 -13.37 7.19
CA GLN A 98 13.55 -13.42 7.44
C GLN A 98 13.91 -13.48 8.93
N LYS A 99 13.03 -13.08 9.85
CA LYS A 99 13.24 -13.14 11.31
C LYS A 99 13.18 -14.56 11.92
N THR A 100 13.20 -15.62 11.11
CA THR A 100 13.08 -16.99 11.61
C THR A 100 14.41 -17.57 12.12
N GLU A 101 15.53 -16.85 12.00
CA GLU A 101 16.76 -17.29 12.69
C GLU A 101 16.54 -17.22 14.21
N PRO A 102 16.75 -18.33 14.94
CA PRO A 102 16.62 -18.33 16.38
C PRO A 102 17.58 -17.30 16.94
N HIS A 103 17.04 -16.29 17.63
CA HIS A 103 17.86 -15.27 18.29
C HIS A 103 18.85 -15.96 19.22
N VAL A 104 20.14 -15.94 18.87
CA VAL A 104 21.21 -16.41 19.75
C VAL A 104 21.56 -15.25 20.69
N PRO A 105 21.35 -15.40 22.02
CA PRO A 105 21.77 -14.37 22.96
C PRO A 105 23.27 -14.13 22.82
N THR A 106 23.69 -12.87 22.82
CA THR A 106 25.11 -12.51 22.85
C THR A 106 25.78 -13.09 24.10
N ASP A 107 27.03 -13.56 23.98
CA ASP A 107 27.80 -14.10 25.11
C ASP A 107 27.66 -13.19 26.35
N PRO A 108 27.19 -13.73 27.51
CA PRO A 108 27.05 -12.96 28.74
C PRO A 108 28.28 -12.14 29.11
N LYS A 109 29.50 -12.60 28.80
CA LYS A 109 30.74 -11.86 29.05
C LYS A 109 30.85 -10.59 28.22
N ILE A 110 30.47 -10.66 26.94
CA ILE A 110 30.43 -9.51 26.03
C ILE A 110 29.38 -8.51 26.49
N VAL A 111 28.21 -9.00 26.93
CA VAL A 111 27.14 -8.16 27.48
C VAL A 111 27.62 -7.41 28.71
N GLN A 112 28.25 -8.11 29.66
CA GLN A 112 28.79 -7.49 30.87
C GLN A 112 29.91 -6.48 30.58
N LEU A 113 30.79 -6.77 29.62
CA LEU A 113 31.85 -5.85 29.21
C LEU A 113 31.26 -4.52 28.72
N HIS A 114 30.26 -4.57 27.83
CA HIS A 114 29.60 -3.36 27.33
C HIS A 114 28.81 -2.63 28.42
N ILE A 115 28.11 -3.35 29.30
CA ILE A 115 27.41 -2.73 30.45
C ILE A 115 28.40 -1.99 31.34
N ASN A 116 29.57 -2.58 31.61
CA ASN A 116 30.60 -1.94 32.44
C ASN A 116 31.21 -0.73 31.76
N GLN A 117 31.44 -0.78 30.45
CA GLN A 117 31.88 0.38 29.67
C GLN A 117 30.84 1.51 29.74
N MET A 118 29.56 1.21 29.54
CA MET A 118 28.47 2.19 29.67
C MET A 118 28.43 2.80 31.06
N LYS A 119 28.52 1.98 32.12
CA LYS A 119 28.58 2.46 33.50
C LYS A 119 29.79 3.36 33.72
N ASN A 120 30.96 3.02 33.20
CA ASN A 120 32.14 3.85 33.30
C ASN A 120 31.91 5.21 32.60
N TYR A 121 31.38 5.24 31.38
CA TYR A 121 31.09 6.51 30.72
C TYR A 121 30.07 7.36 31.48
N LEU A 122 28.99 6.75 31.99
CA LEU A 122 27.91 7.47 32.66
C LEU A 122 28.26 7.93 34.08
N PHE A 123 29.11 7.21 34.79
CA PHE A 123 29.37 7.44 36.23
C PHE A 123 30.80 7.88 36.56
N LYS A 124 31.72 7.93 35.59
CA LYS A 124 33.11 8.39 35.81
C LYS A 124 33.20 9.89 36.13
N GLU A 125 32.33 10.73 35.57
CA GLU A 125 32.30 12.18 35.87
C GLU A 125 31.66 12.53 37.22
N ILE A 126 30.90 11.62 37.82
CA ILE A 126 30.26 11.87 39.13
C ILE A 126 31.30 11.74 40.27
N LYS A 127 32.32 10.90 40.11
CA LYS A 127 33.39 10.75 41.10
C LYS A 127 34.36 11.93 41.15
N GLU A 128 34.59 12.61 40.02
CA GLU A 128 35.50 13.77 39.98
C GLU A 128 34.91 15.04 40.62
N LYS A 129 33.57 15.14 40.76
CA LYS A 129 32.90 16.32 41.36
C LYS A 129 32.64 16.23 42.87
N THR A 130 32.87 15.08 43.49
CA THR A 130 32.68 14.86 44.94
C THR A 130 33.96 14.91 45.78
N SER A 131 35.09 15.33 45.19
CA SER A 131 36.31 15.65 45.96
C SER A 131 36.40 17.16 46.18
N CYS A 132 35.65 17.67 47.15
CA CYS A 132 35.88 18.96 47.82
C CYS A 132 35.79 18.71 49.32
#